data_AF-A0AB40AH25-F1
#
_entry.id   AF-A0AB40AH25-F1
#
_cell.length_a   1.000
_cell.length_b   1.000
_cell.length_c   1.000
_cell.angle_alpha   90.00
_cell.angle_beta   90.00
_cell.angle_gamma   90.00
#
_symmetry.space_group_name_H-M   'P 1'
#
loop_
_entity.id
_entity.type
_entity.pdbx_description
1 polymer ?
#
loop_
_entity_poly.entity_id
_entity_poly.type
_entity_poly.pdbx_seq_one_letter_code
_entity_poly.pdbx_strand_id
1 'polypeptide(L)'
;MVCGLCGVHATTTCPPLPTYDPLHEKGEVCLVELGPVLEHIANKKEQLWSSGDEGKLNETRKQLVRIEGLEVETKDQLKAFQKKIETELKALETKMPTTKIDFKGLEIQVQEAQKALHLSMEGMKVIRRNEIPYMFKKFGYSYYYIEKKVTADWFTATSNCHKMGGHLATLENDAELNAIHKEVDIRERIWLGITDLAKWGDWVSLATEIGQKASATAIIAITSGTPARSSICDPAAFSSNDSN
;
A
#
# COMPACT_ATOMS: atom_id res chain seq x y z
N MET A 1 -40.62 -42.31 79.15
CA MET A 1 -41.03 -40.91 79.04
C MET A 1 -42.15 -40.86 78.01
N VAL A 2 -43.38 -41.09 78.47
CA VAL A 2 -44.60 -41.14 77.65
C VAL A 2 -45.72 -40.57 78.52
N CYS A 3 -46.35 -39.48 78.08
CA CYS A 3 -47.66 -39.04 78.56
C CYS A 3 -48.39 -38.66 77.27
N GLY A 4 -49.38 -39.39 76.76
CA GLY A 4 -50.40 -40.16 77.45
C GLY A 4 -51.72 -39.43 77.23
N LEU A 5 -52.32 -39.64 76.05
CA LEU A 5 -53.66 -39.17 75.71
C LEU A 5 -54.66 -39.84 76.67
N CYS A 6 -55.31 -39.06 77.52
CA CYS A 6 -56.51 -39.50 78.25
C CYS A 6 -57.73 -38.85 77.58
N GLY A 7 -58.52 -39.69 76.90
CA GLY A 7 -59.83 -39.32 76.40
C GLY A 7 -60.77 -39.01 77.55
N VAL A 8 -61.53 -37.92 77.43
CA VAL A 8 -62.65 -37.64 78.34
C VAL A 8 -63.94 -38.03 77.63
N HIS A 9 -64.60 -39.01 78.23
CA HIS A 9 -65.94 -39.47 77.87
C HIS A 9 -66.94 -38.31 77.83
N ALA A 10 -67.86 -38.39 76.86
CA ALA A 10 -69.01 -37.52 76.74
C ALA A 10 -69.85 -37.53 78.04
N THR A 11 -69.90 -36.40 78.72
CA THR A 11 -70.93 -36.09 79.72
C THR A 11 -71.73 -34.90 79.19
N THR A 12 -73.05 -35.02 79.16
CA THR A 12 -74.00 -34.06 78.56
C THR A 12 -74.28 -32.84 79.44
N THR A 13 -73.34 -32.46 80.31
CA THR A 13 -73.50 -31.29 81.19
C THR A 13 -72.21 -30.51 81.20
N CYS A 14 -72.23 -29.30 80.64
CA CYS A 14 -71.12 -28.37 80.76
C CYS A 14 -70.91 -28.04 82.25
N PRO A 15 -69.67 -28.13 82.79
CA PRO A 15 -69.39 -27.63 84.14
C PRO A 15 -69.67 -26.13 84.19
N PRO A 16 -70.14 -25.59 85.34
CA PRO A 16 -70.42 -24.17 85.47
C PRO A 16 -69.15 -23.37 85.21
N LEU A 17 -69.26 -22.36 84.35
CA LEU A 17 -68.15 -21.47 84.01
C LEU A 17 -67.60 -20.82 85.29
N PRO A 18 -66.28 -20.86 85.54
CA PRO A 18 -65.67 -20.06 86.59
C PRO A 18 -65.98 -18.58 86.34
N THR A 19 -66.41 -17.87 87.38
CA THR A 19 -66.68 -16.42 87.34
C THR A 19 -65.41 -15.56 87.26
N TYR A 20 -64.26 -16.19 87.10
CA TYR A 20 -62.96 -15.55 86.94
C TYR A 20 -62.37 -16.01 85.62
N ASP A 21 -62.21 -15.07 84.68
CA ASP A 21 -61.57 -15.28 83.39
C ASP A 21 -60.05 -15.01 83.51
N PRO A 22 -59.21 -16.05 83.61
CA PRO A 22 -57.77 -15.87 83.77
C PRO A 22 -57.08 -15.33 82.50
N LEU A 23 -57.81 -15.28 81.37
CA LEU A 23 -57.30 -14.83 80.08
C LEU A 23 -57.37 -13.30 79.94
N HIS A 24 -58.31 -12.65 80.64
CA HIS A 24 -58.47 -11.19 80.61
C HIS A 24 -57.27 -10.44 81.23
N GLU A 25 -56.65 -10.98 82.29
CA GLU A 25 -55.46 -10.37 82.92
C GLU A 25 -54.19 -10.50 82.06
N LYS A 26 -54.16 -11.45 81.12
CA LYS A 26 -53.03 -11.70 80.21
C LYS A 26 -53.21 -11.08 78.82
N GLY A 27 -54.35 -10.42 78.55
CA GLY A 27 -54.69 -9.92 77.22
C GLY A 27 -54.85 -11.03 76.19
N GLU A 28 -55.13 -12.25 76.63
CA GLU A 28 -55.31 -13.42 75.77
C GLU A 28 -56.79 -13.49 75.34
N VAL A 29 -57.05 -13.48 74.03
CA VAL A 29 -58.41 -13.54 73.47
C VAL A 29 -58.73 -14.99 73.08
N CYS A 30 -59.89 -15.50 73.49
CA CYS A 30 -60.37 -16.81 73.06
C CYS A 30 -60.55 -16.84 71.53
N LEU A 31 -60.01 -17.88 70.87
CA LEU A 31 -60.16 -18.08 69.41
C LEU A 31 -61.63 -18.03 68.93
N VAL A 32 -62.58 -18.40 69.80
CA VAL A 32 -64.02 -18.33 69.52
C VAL A 32 -64.51 -16.88 69.38
N GLU A 33 -63.94 -15.94 70.12
CA GLU A 33 -64.30 -14.50 70.05
C GLU A 33 -63.67 -13.80 68.83
N LEU A 34 -62.62 -14.38 68.25
CA LEU A 34 -62.02 -13.89 67.02
C LEU A 34 -62.82 -14.29 65.77
N GLY A 35 -63.87 -15.13 65.90
CA GLY A 35 -64.70 -15.59 64.78
C GLY A 35 -65.16 -14.46 63.83
N PRO A 36 -65.78 -13.38 64.34
CA PRO A 36 -66.23 -12.26 63.50
C PRO A 36 -65.08 -11.52 62.80
N VAL A 37 -63.91 -11.44 63.45
CA VAL A 37 -62.72 -10.80 62.89
C VAL A 37 -62.11 -11.67 61.80
N LEU A 38 -62.04 -12.99 62.03
CA LEU A 38 -61.55 -13.97 61.06
C LEU A 38 -62.46 -14.03 59.82
N GLU A 39 -63.79 -13.92 60.01
CA GLU A 39 -64.76 -13.84 58.92
C GLU A 39 -64.66 -12.52 58.14
N HIS A 40 -64.44 -11.39 58.84
CA HIS A 40 -64.15 -10.12 58.19
C HIS A 40 -62.85 -10.15 57.37
N ILE A 41 -61.80 -10.78 57.90
CA ILE A 41 -60.53 -10.97 57.21
C ILE A 41 -60.72 -11.88 55.99
N ALA A 42 -61.49 -12.98 56.12
CA ALA A 42 -61.78 -13.89 55.02
C ALA A 42 -62.55 -13.17 53.88
N ASN A 43 -63.63 -12.45 54.21
CA ASN A 43 -64.42 -11.69 53.24
C ASN A 43 -63.60 -10.58 52.58
N LYS A 44 -62.77 -9.86 53.34
CA LYS A 44 -61.92 -8.80 52.79
C LYS A 44 -60.80 -9.37 51.91
N LYS A 45 -60.28 -10.55 52.24
CA LYS A 45 -59.29 -11.28 51.45
C LYS A 45 -59.90 -11.79 50.15
N GLU A 46 -61.16 -12.23 50.16
CA GLU A 46 -61.92 -12.58 48.96
C GLU A 46 -62.12 -11.37 48.04
N GLN A 47 -62.48 -10.20 48.61
CA GLN A 47 -62.57 -8.94 47.86
C GLN A 47 -61.21 -8.47 47.30
N LEU A 48 -60.13 -8.61 48.06
CA LEU A 48 -58.76 -8.24 47.66
C LEU A 48 -58.17 -9.19 46.61
N TRP A 49 -58.50 -10.48 46.68
CA TRP A 49 -58.05 -11.47 45.69
C TRP A 49 -58.89 -11.43 44.41
N SER A 50 -60.17 -11.04 44.49
CA SER A 50 -60.96 -10.66 43.32
C SER A 50 -60.56 -9.29 42.74
N SER A 51 -59.94 -8.39 43.52
CA SER A 51 -59.45 -7.09 43.05
C SER A 51 -58.00 -7.09 42.58
N GLY A 52 -57.34 -8.26 42.53
CA GLY A 52 -56.10 -8.43 41.77
C GLY A 52 -56.43 -8.34 40.28
N ASP A 53 -56.71 -7.12 39.81
CA ASP A 53 -57.29 -6.75 38.50
C ASP A 53 -56.98 -7.75 37.38
N GLU A 54 -57.80 -8.78 37.24
CA GLU A 54 -57.72 -9.76 36.16
C GLU A 54 -57.78 -9.06 34.79
N GLY A 55 -58.49 -7.93 34.74
CA GLY A 55 -58.48 -6.99 33.62
C GLY A 55 -57.11 -6.39 33.31
N LYS A 56 -56.34 -5.97 34.32
CA LYS A 56 -54.96 -5.45 34.12
C LYS A 56 -54.02 -6.57 33.68
N LEU A 57 -54.16 -7.78 34.21
CA LEU A 57 -53.34 -8.92 33.82
C LEU A 57 -53.63 -9.36 32.38
N ASN A 58 -54.90 -9.38 31.99
CA ASN A 58 -55.31 -9.66 30.61
C ASN A 58 -54.86 -8.55 29.65
N GLU A 59 -54.92 -7.27 30.05
CA GLU A 59 -54.40 -6.17 29.24
C GLU A 59 -52.87 -6.23 29.09
N THR A 60 -52.15 -6.56 30.17
CA THR A 60 -50.70 -6.78 30.13
C THR A 60 -50.35 -7.94 29.19
N ARG A 61 -51.12 -9.04 29.23
CA ARG A 61 -50.95 -10.17 28.31
C ARG A 61 -51.20 -9.77 26.85
N LYS A 62 -52.23 -8.96 26.56
CA LYS A 62 -52.47 -8.42 25.21
C LYS A 62 -51.35 -7.52 24.72
N GLN A 63 -50.80 -6.68 25.61
CA GLN A 63 -49.65 -5.84 25.29
C GLN A 63 -48.40 -6.68 24.99
N LEU A 64 -48.16 -7.75 25.76
CA LEU A 64 -47.04 -8.66 25.53
C LEU A 64 -47.10 -9.32 24.16
N VAL A 65 -48.26 -9.88 23.78
CA VAL A 65 -48.45 -10.49 22.45
C VAL A 65 -48.22 -9.48 21.32
N ARG A 66 -48.65 -8.23 21.50
CA ARG A 66 -48.37 -7.15 20.53
C ARG A 66 -46.88 -6.85 20.42
N ILE A 67 -46.15 -6.80 21.53
CA ILE A 67 -44.71 -6.55 21.55
C ILE A 67 -43.95 -7.71 20.89
N GLU A 68 -44.28 -8.96 21.24
CA GLU A 68 -43.67 -10.15 20.63
C GLU A 68 -43.93 -10.20 19.12
N GLY A 69 -45.14 -9.83 18.67
CA GLY A 69 -45.45 -9.71 17.25
C GLY A 69 -44.60 -8.64 16.54
N LEU A 70 -44.44 -7.46 17.15
CA LEU A 70 -43.58 -6.39 16.63
C LEU A 70 -42.11 -6.79 16.60
N GLU A 71 -41.63 -7.57 17.58
CA GLU A 71 -40.26 -8.09 17.61
C GLU A 71 -40.00 -9.04 16.43
N VAL A 72 -40.95 -9.93 16.13
CA VAL A 72 -40.87 -10.81 14.96
C VAL A 72 -40.86 -10.01 13.67
N GLU A 73 -41.75 -9.03 13.52
CA GLU A 73 -41.84 -8.21 12.30
C GLU A 73 -40.56 -7.38 12.08
N THR A 74 -40.04 -6.72 13.13
CA THR A 74 -38.81 -5.94 13.05
C THR A 74 -37.59 -6.82 12.72
N LYS A 75 -37.53 -8.04 13.24
CA LYS A 75 -36.50 -9.03 12.91
C LYS A 75 -36.56 -9.46 11.45
N ASP A 76 -37.75 -9.67 10.91
CA ASP A 76 -37.93 -10.04 9.51
C ASP A 76 -37.59 -8.88 8.57
N GLN A 77 -37.94 -7.65 8.93
CA GLN A 77 -37.50 -6.45 8.21
C GLN A 77 -35.97 -6.28 8.22
N LEU A 78 -35.31 -6.52 9.35
CA LEU A 78 -33.85 -6.49 9.46
C LEU A 78 -33.18 -7.53 8.55
N LYS A 79 -33.70 -8.76 8.51
CA LYS A 79 -33.19 -9.80 7.59
C LYS A 79 -33.39 -9.42 6.13
N ALA A 80 -34.54 -8.83 5.79
CA ALA A 80 -34.81 -8.35 4.44
C ALA A 80 -33.83 -7.24 4.03
N PHE A 81 -33.55 -6.31 4.94
CA PHE A 81 -32.59 -5.23 4.71
C PHE A 81 -31.15 -5.77 4.58
N GLN A 82 -30.75 -6.71 5.44
CA GLN A 82 -29.46 -7.39 5.34
C GLN A 82 -29.28 -8.07 3.98
N LYS A 83 -30.28 -8.82 3.53
CA LYS A 83 -30.27 -9.46 2.21
C LYS A 83 -30.16 -8.44 1.07
N LYS A 84 -30.82 -7.29 1.20
CA LYS A 84 -30.73 -6.20 0.22
C LYS A 84 -29.33 -5.61 0.16
N ILE A 85 -28.71 -5.33 1.30
CA ILE A 85 -27.31 -4.87 1.37
C ILE A 85 -26.36 -5.89 0.76
N GLU A 86 -26.50 -7.18 1.09
CA GLU A 86 -25.66 -8.24 0.52
C GLU A 86 -25.79 -8.32 -1.01
N THR A 87 -27.00 -8.12 -1.52
CA THR A 87 -27.26 -8.11 -2.97
C THR A 87 -26.63 -6.87 -3.63
N GLU A 88 -26.78 -5.69 -3.03
CA GLU A 88 -26.18 -4.44 -3.52
C GLU A 88 -24.65 -4.48 -3.45
N LEU A 89 -24.05 -5.06 -2.41
CA LEU A 89 -22.60 -5.27 -2.29
C LEU A 89 -22.07 -6.21 -3.37
N LYS A 90 -22.73 -7.36 -3.62
CA LYS A 90 -22.36 -8.26 -4.72
C LYS A 90 -22.50 -7.60 -6.09
N ALA A 91 -23.53 -6.77 -6.28
CA ALA A 91 -23.71 -6.01 -7.51
C ALA A 91 -22.66 -4.90 -7.67
N LEU A 92 -22.17 -4.31 -6.57
CA LEU A 92 -21.09 -3.33 -6.59
C LEU A 92 -19.74 -4.01 -6.87
N GLU A 93 -19.50 -5.19 -6.29
CA GLU A 93 -18.31 -6.01 -6.53
C GLU A 93 -18.18 -6.40 -8.01
N THR A 94 -19.29 -6.71 -8.68
CA THR A 94 -19.28 -7.00 -10.13
C THR A 94 -19.13 -5.75 -11.01
N LYS A 95 -19.49 -4.57 -10.49
CA LYS A 95 -19.35 -3.27 -11.16
C LYS A 95 -18.04 -2.56 -10.88
N MET A 96 -17.27 -2.99 -9.89
CA MET A 96 -15.86 -2.62 -9.78
C MET A 96 -15.11 -3.44 -10.84
N PRO A 97 -14.73 -2.85 -12.00
CA PRO A 97 -13.70 -3.48 -12.80
C PRO A 97 -12.51 -3.56 -11.86
N THR A 98 -12.10 -4.78 -11.57
CA THR A 98 -10.83 -5.02 -10.92
C THR A 98 -9.82 -4.25 -11.77
N THR A 99 -9.21 -3.22 -11.21
CA THR A 99 -7.83 -2.85 -11.47
C THR A 99 -6.94 -4.02 -11.02
N LYS A 100 -7.20 -5.21 -11.60
CA LYS A 100 -6.17 -6.17 -11.94
C LYS A 100 -5.41 -5.51 -13.08
N ILE A 101 -4.67 -4.45 -12.77
CA ILE A 101 -3.39 -4.30 -13.47
C ILE A 101 -2.73 -5.64 -13.18
N ASP A 102 -2.50 -6.42 -14.23
CA ASP A 102 -1.96 -7.77 -14.15
C ASP A 102 -0.56 -7.68 -13.53
N PHE A 103 -0.51 -7.63 -12.19
CA PHE A 103 0.74 -7.50 -11.44
C PHE A 103 1.68 -8.65 -11.77
N LYS A 104 1.11 -9.80 -12.13
CA LYS A 104 1.86 -10.97 -12.60
C LYS A 104 2.42 -10.74 -14.00
N GLY A 105 1.61 -10.22 -14.93
CA GLY A 105 2.07 -9.82 -16.26
C GLY A 105 3.14 -8.70 -16.22
N LEU A 106 2.99 -7.74 -15.31
CA LEU A 106 3.95 -6.67 -15.10
C LEU A 106 5.24 -7.20 -14.45
N GLU A 107 5.15 -8.11 -13.49
CA GLU A 107 6.30 -8.77 -12.86
C GLU A 107 7.10 -9.58 -13.89
N ILE A 108 6.43 -10.29 -14.79
CA ILE A 108 7.07 -11.01 -15.90
C ILE A 108 7.79 -10.02 -16.83
N GLN A 109 7.13 -8.94 -17.24
CA GLN A 109 7.73 -7.91 -18.10
C GLN A 109 8.95 -7.25 -17.45
N VAL A 110 8.88 -6.96 -16.15
CA VAL A 110 10.00 -6.40 -15.39
C VAL A 110 11.17 -7.39 -15.30
N GLN A 111 10.89 -8.66 -15.04
CA GLN A 111 11.93 -9.70 -14.99
C GLN A 111 12.58 -9.96 -16.36
N GLU A 112 11.81 -9.90 -17.44
CA GLU A 112 12.32 -10.03 -18.80
C GLU A 112 13.21 -8.83 -19.18
N ALA A 113 12.75 -7.61 -18.88
CA ALA A 113 13.54 -6.40 -19.07
C ALA A 113 14.84 -6.44 -18.25
N GLN A 114 14.79 -6.91 -17.00
CA GLN A 114 15.96 -7.07 -16.14
C GLN A 114 16.95 -8.08 -16.72
N LYS A 115 16.48 -9.23 -17.23
CA LYS A 115 17.33 -10.23 -17.88
C LYS A 115 17.96 -9.69 -19.17
N ALA A 116 17.20 -9.00 -20.00
CA ALA A 116 17.70 -8.39 -21.23
C ALA A 116 18.78 -7.33 -20.93
N LEU A 117 18.59 -6.52 -19.90
CA LEU A 117 19.58 -5.56 -19.43
C LEU A 117 20.85 -6.27 -18.95
N HIS A 118 20.73 -7.32 -18.14
CA HIS A 118 21.88 -8.09 -17.68
C HIS A 118 22.70 -8.69 -18.83
N LEU A 119 22.03 -9.30 -19.81
CA LEU A 119 22.68 -9.86 -20.99
C LEU A 119 23.34 -8.76 -21.84
N SER A 120 22.71 -7.60 -21.95
CA SER A 120 23.29 -6.44 -22.62
C SER A 120 24.52 -5.91 -21.87
N MET A 121 24.50 -5.87 -20.54
CA MET A 121 25.65 -5.51 -19.70
C MET A 121 26.80 -6.52 -19.79
N GLU A 122 26.49 -7.81 -19.91
CA GLU A 122 27.49 -8.86 -20.14
C GLU A 122 28.09 -8.78 -21.55
N GLY A 123 27.27 -8.48 -22.56
CA GLY A 123 27.72 -8.20 -23.92
C GLY A 123 28.50 -6.89 -24.04
N MET A 124 28.16 -5.90 -23.21
CA MET A 124 28.89 -4.66 -22.97
C MET A 124 29.90 -4.82 -21.83
N LYS A 125 30.47 -6.01 -21.60
CA LYS A 125 31.81 -6.10 -21.01
C LYS A 125 32.77 -5.41 -21.98
N VAL A 126 32.78 -4.08 -21.90
CA VAL A 126 33.86 -3.24 -22.38
C VAL A 126 35.08 -3.87 -21.73
N ILE A 127 35.92 -4.47 -22.57
CA ILE A 127 37.21 -5.00 -22.14
C ILE A 127 37.88 -3.83 -21.44
N ARG A 128 37.91 -3.85 -20.11
CA ARG A 128 38.59 -2.85 -19.31
C ARG A 128 40.07 -3.00 -19.61
N ARG A 129 40.55 -2.29 -20.61
CA ARG A 129 41.98 -2.14 -20.83
C ARG A 129 42.45 -1.20 -19.73
N ASN A 130 43.12 -1.76 -18.74
CA ASN A 130 43.70 -1.01 -17.62
C ASN A 130 44.83 -0.04 -18.06
N GLU A 131 45.16 0.00 -19.35
CA GLU A 131 46.25 0.79 -19.89
C GLU A 131 45.76 1.56 -21.11
N ILE A 132 45.95 2.88 -21.07
CA ILE A 132 45.79 3.76 -22.24
C ILE A 132 46.78 3.28 -23.29
N PRO A 133 46.33 2.93 -24.53
CA PRO A 133 47.26 2.49 -25.56
C PRO A 133 48.36 3.52 -25.79
N TYR A 134 49.61 3.06 -25.92
CA TYR A 134 50.81 3.91 -26.00
C TYR A 134 50.79 4.99 -27.09
N MET A 135 49.92 4.81 -28.10
CA MET A 135 49.74 5.76 -29.21
C MET A 135 49.01 7.05 -28.78
N PHE A 136 48.25 7.03 -27.68
CA PHE A 136 47.59 8.22 -27.16
C PHE A 136 48.58 9.05 -26.34
N LYS A 137 48.73 10.33 -26.70
CA LYS A 137 49.59 11.30 -26.03
C LYS A 137 48.75 12.19 -25.10
N LYS A 138 49.30 12.54 -23.94
CA LYS A 138 48.63 13.43 -22.98
C LYS A 138 48.70 14.90 -23.43
N PHE A 139 47.56 15.58 -23.40
CA PHE A 139 47.40 17.01 -23.68
C PHE A 139 46.57 17.64 -22.56
N GLY A 140 47.22 18.37 -21.65
CA GLY A 140 46.55 18.87 -20.45
C GLY A 140 46.11 17.72 -19.54
N TYR A 141 44.80 17.58 -19.33
CA TYR A 141 44.20 16.51 -18.51
C TYR A 141 43.73 15.30 -19.32
N SER A 142 43.67 15.44 -20.65
CA SER A 142 43.07 14.47 -21.57
C SER A 142 44.14 13.77 -22.42
N TYR A 143 43.78 12.65 -23.06
CA TYR A 143 44.68 11.89 -23.94
C TYR A 143 44.14 11.91 -25.36
N TYR A 144 44.99 12.12 -26.35
CA TYR A 144 44.57 12.13 -27.76
C TYR A 144 45.56 11.39 -28.66
N TYR A 145 45.03 10.76 -29.70
CA TYR A 145 45.78 10.24 -30.83
C TYR A 145 45.51 11.11 -32.06
N ILE A 146 46.56 11.61 -32.71
CA ILE A 146 46.45 12.45 -33.91
C ILE A 146 46.92 11.64 -35.11
N GLU A 147 46.00 11.29 -36.01
CA GLU A 147 46.33 10.57 -37.24
C GLU A 147 46.92 11.51 -38.30
N LYS A 148 48.24 11.46 -38.49
CA LYS A 148 48.95 12.35 -39.44
C LYS A 148 49.23 11.71 -40.80
N LYS A 149 49.06 10.39 -40.95
CA LYS A 149 49.48 9.65 -42.15
C LYS A 149 48.31 9.27 -43.04
N VAL A 150 47.16 9.00 -42.47
CA VAL A 150 45.98 8.52 -43.18
C VAL A 150 44.88 9.59 -43.18
N THR A 151 44.51 10.06 -44.36
CA THR A 151 43.32 10.90 -44.53
C THR A 151 42.11 10.04 -44.84
N ALA A 152 41.01 10.25 -44.12
CA ALA A 152 39.77 9.51 -44.28
C ALA A 152 38.56 10.45 -44.27
N ASP A 153 37.41 10.00 -44.81
CA ASP A 153 36.14 10.66 -44.53
C ASP A 153 35.76 10.51 -43.05
N TRP A 154 34.80 11.30 -42.59
CA TRP A 154 34.42 11.33 -41.18
C TRP A 154 33.90 9.99 -40.64
N PHE A 155 33.16 9.21 -41.45
CA PHE A 155 32.63 7.91 -41.03
C PHE A 155 33.77 6.88 -40.89
N THR A 156 34.69 6.88 -41.86
CA THR A 156 35.88 6.04 -41.82
C THR A 156 36.80 6.43 -40.65
N ALA A 157 37.00 7.73 -40.40
CA ALA A 157 37.73 8.22 -39.25
C ALA A 157 37.08 7.80 -37.92
N THR A 158 35.76 7.90 -37.81
CA THR A 158 34.98 7.41 -36.67
C THR A 158 35.23 5.92 -36.44
N SER A 159 35.13 5.10 -37.49
CA SER A 159 35.39 3.66 -37.41
C SER A 159 36.82 3.35 -36.97
N ASN A 160 37.80 4.10 -37.46
CA ASN A 160 39.21 3.92 -37.09
C ASN A 160 39.45 4.25 -35.61
N CYS A 161 38.89 5.35 -35.08
CA CYS A 161 38.97 5.65 -33.65
C CYS A 161 38.34 4.55 -32.80
N HIS A 162 37.19 3.99 -33.22
CA HIS A 162 36.55 2.86 -32.52
C HIS A 162 37.42 1.61 -32.50
N LYS A 163 38.08 1.26 -33.61
CA LYS A 163 39.03 0.13 -33.66
C LYS A 163 40.21 0.32 -32.71
N MET A 164 40.60 1.57 -32.45
CA MET A 164 41.66 1.94 -31.50
C MET A 164 41.19 1.93 -30.04
N GLY A 165 39.91 1.63 -29.77
CA GLY A 165 39.33 1.65 -28.42
C GLY A 165 38.97 3.05 -27.93
N GLY A 166 38.66 3.96 -28.85
CA GLY A 166 38.25 5.32 -28.55
C GLY A 166 37.14 5.80 -29.50
N HIS A 167 36.92 7.11 -29.54
CA HIS A 167 36.01 7.77 -30.47
C HIS A 167 36.69 9.00 -31.05
N LEU A 168 36.06 9.68 -32.02
CA LEU A 168 36.57 10.98 -32.45
C LEU A 168 36.53 11.96 -31.29
N ALA A 169 37.57 12.78 -31.16
CA ALA A 169 37.76 13.62 -30.00
C ALA A 169 36.71 14.72 -29.89
N THR A 170 36.34 15.03 -28.65
CA THR A 170 35.61 16.25 -28.29
C THR A 170 36.58 17.13 -27.53
N LEU A 171 36.74 18.37 -27.99
CA LEU A 171 37.59 19.33 -27.29
C LEU A 171 36.69 20.22 -26.47
N GLU A 172 36.91 20.22 -25.16
CA GLU A 172 36.02 20.89 -24.22
C GLU A 172 36.57 22.25 -23.79
N ASN A 173 37.88 22.47 -23.95
CA ASN A 173 38.53 23.68 -23.46
C ASN A 173 39.60 24.25 -24.41
N ASP A 174 39.78 25.57 -24.37
CA ASP A 174 40.74 26.30 -25.21
C ASP A 174 42.19 25.83 -24.99
N ALA A 175 42.52 25.35 -23.79
CA ALA A 175 43.83 24.80 -23.48
C ALA A 175 44.15 23.54 -24.30
N GLU A 176 43.17 22.65 -24.49
CA GLU A 176 43.32 21.42 -25.28
C GLU A 176 43.43 21.76 -26.76
N LEU A 177 42.56 22.67 -27.23
CA LEU A 177 42.58 23.18 -28.59
C LEU A 177 43.95 23.79 -28.95
N ASN A 178 44.46 24.67 -28.09
CA ASN A 178 45.77 25.30 -28.28
C ASN A 178 46.93 24.29 -28.24
N ALA A 179 46.83 23.22 -27.45
CA ALA A 179 47.84 22.19 -27.40
C ALA A 179 47.86 21.36 -28.70
N ILE A 180 46.69 21.05 -29.25
CA ILE A 180 46.55 20.34 -30.53
C ILE A 180 47.04 21.20 -31.70
N HIS A 181 46.72 22.50 -31.70
CA HIS A 181 47.19 23.45 -32.71
C HIS A 181 48.73 23.56 -32.79
N LYS A 182 49.46 23.18 -31.74
CA LYS A 182 50.93 23.13 -31.78
C LYS A 182 51.47 21.85 -32.42
N GLU A 183 50.68 20.78 -32.44
CA GLU A 183 51.07 19.48 -32.98
C GLU A 183 50.65 19.28 -34.43
N VAL A 184 49.71 20.09 -34.90
CA VAL A 184 49.09 20.01 -36.22
C VAL A 184 49.43 21.30 -36.98
N ASP A 185 49.71 21.19 -38.28
CA ASP A 185 49.81 22.38 -39.12
C ASP A 185 48.45 23.11 -39.14
N ILE A 186 48.46 24.42 -38.88
CA ILE A 186 47.27 25.30 -38.86
C ILE A 186 46.46 25.22 -40.16
N ARG A 187 47.08 24.78 -41.26
CA ARG A 187 46.42 24.60 -42.56
C ARG A 187 45.69 23.25 -42.70
N GLU A 188 46.01 22.28 -41.86
CA GLU A 188 45.38 20.96 -41.86
C GLU A 188 44.01 21.01 -41.19
N ARG A 189 43.00 20.63 -41.97
CA ARG A 189 41.64 20.48 -41.51
C ARG A 189 41.49 19.09 -40.90
N ILE A 190 41.21 18.97 -39.60
CA ILE A 190 41.07 17.67 -38.92
C ILE A 190 39.61 17.38 -38.53
N TRP A 191 39.25 16.10 -38.52
CA TRP A 191 38.01 15.57 -37.97
C TRP A 191 37.96 15.52 -36.43
N LEU A 192 36.81 15.92 -35.89
CA LEU A 192 36.39 15.75 -34.49
C LEU A 192 35.04 15.03 -34.40
N GLY A 193 34.65 14.67 -33.18
CA GLY A 193 33.42 13.94 -32.87
C GLY A 193 32.15 14.80 -32.86
N ILE A 194 32.21 16.03 -33.35
CA ILE A 194 31.09 16.97 -33.39
C ILE A 194 30.33 16.82 -34.70
N THR A 195 29.02 16.68 -34.60
CA THR A 195 28.12 16.44 -35.74
C THR A 195 26.76 17.11 -35.54
N ASP A 196 26.12 17.51 -36.63
CA ASP A 196 24.72 17.97 -36.65
C ASP A 196 23.80 17.00 -37.40
N LEU A 197 24.28 15.77 -37.67
CA LEU A 197 23.54 14.74 -38.40
C LEU A 197 22.18 14.40 -37.77
N ALA A 198 22.07 14.48 -36.44
CA ALA A 198 20.82 14.20 -35.73
C ALA A 198 19.77 15.30 -35.95
N LYS A 199 20.20 16.57 -35.99
CA LYS A 199 19.35 17.72 -36.27
C LYS A 199 20.21 18.84 -36.84
N TRP A 200 19.93 19.20 -38.09
CA TRP A 200 20.64 20.25 -38.80
C TRP A 200 20.71 21.55 -37.98
N GLY A 201 21.92 22.08 -37.81
CA GLY A 201 22.17 23.28 -37.02
C GLY A 201 22.32 23.07 -35.50
N ASP A 202 22.06 21.87 -34.98
CA ASP A 202 22.31 21.49 -33.59
C ASP A 202 23.57 20.61 -33.50
N TRP A 203 24.70 21.22 -33.17
CA TRP A 203 25.99 20.52 -33.04
C TRP A 203 26.08 19.76 -31.71
N VAL A 204 26.23 18.44 -31.81
CA VAL A 204 26.35 17.53 -30.67
C VAL A 204 27.63 16.71 -30.77
N SER A 205 28.23 16.38 -29.61
CA SER A 205 29.26 15.37 -29.54
C SER A 205 28.64 13.98 -29.44
N LEU A 206 29.19 13.01 -30.19
CA LEU A 206 28.82 11.60 -30.06
C LEU A 206 29.49 10.87 -28.90
N ALA A 207 30.48 11.51 -28.25
CA ALA A 207 31.28 10.92 -27.18
C ALA A 207 30.59 10.95 -25.82
N THR A 208 29.76 11.96 -25.57
CA THR A 208 29.19 12.22 -24.24
C THR A 208 27.80 11.57 -24.15
N GLU A 209 27.58 10.67 -23.19
CA GLU A 209 26.26 10.05 -22.92
C GLU A 209 25.15 11.06 -22.57
N ILE A 210 25.52 12.32 -22.38
CA ILE A 210 24.63 13.46 -22.17
C ILE A 210 25.02 14.49 -23.22
N GLY A 211 24.15 14.73 -24.21
CA GLY A 211 24.39 15.64 -25.33
C GLY A 211 24.71 17.08 -24.88
N GLN A 212 25.97 17.34 -24.57
CA GLN A 212 26.46 18.69 -24.30
C GLN A 212 26.63 19.42 -25.63
N LYS A 213 26.17 20.67 -25.66
CA LYS A 213 26.33 21.56 -26.82
C LYS A 213 27.81 21.86 -26.98
N ALA A 214 28.37 21.54 -28.14
CA ALA A 214 29.78 21.79 -28.41
C ALA A 214 30.02 23.29 -28.64
N SER A 215 31.07 23.85 -28.01
CA SER A 215 31.56 25.20 -28.28
C SER A 215 32.41 25.18 -29.56
N ALA A 216 31.89 25.76 -30.63
CA ALA A 216 32.51 25.72 -31.95
C ALA A 216 33.61 26.80 -32.08
N THR A 217 34.84 26.45 -31.73
CA THR A 217 36.01 27.25 -32.13
C THR A 217 36.98 26.40 -32.94
N ALA A 218 37.08 26.75 -34.22
CA ALA A 218 38.16 26.44 -35.16
C ALA A 218 38.56 24.97 -35.41
N ILE A 219 37.65 23.99 -35.37
CA ILE A 219 37.87 22.67 -36.00
C ILE A 219 36.58 22.21 -36.70
N ILE A 220 36.74 21.52 -37.84
CA ILE A 220 35.64 21.34 -38.80
C ILE A 220 34.73 20.18 -38.38
N ALA A 221 33.50 20.54 -38.05
CA ALA A 221 32.39 19.61 -37.90
C ALA A 221 31.85 19.19 -39.30
N ILE A 222 31.12 18.07 -39.36
CA ILE A 222 30.63 17.53 -40.64
C ILE A 222 29.74 18.56 -41.33
N THR A 223 30.18 19.07 -42.48
CA THR A 223 29.30 19.70 -43.47
C THR A 223 29.29 18.77 -44.68
N SER A 224 28.12 18.53 -45.29
CA SER A 224 27.98 17.65 -46.45
C SER A 224 29.04 17.95 -47.55
N GLY A 225 29.62 16.91 -48.15
CA GLY A 225 30.56 17.05 -49.28
C GLY A 225 32.03 17.33 -48.92
N THR A 226 32.48 16.93 -47.73
CA THR A 226 33.83 17.24 -47.22
C THR A 226 34.90 16.22 -47.67
N PRO A 227 36.11 16.66 -48.04
CA PRO A 227 37.20 15.79 -48.48
C PRO A 227 37.82 14.98 -47.34
N ALA A 228 38.55 13.91 -47.70
CA ALA A 228 39.32 13.08 -46.76
C ALA A 228 40.35 13.92 -45.99
N ARG A 229 40.45 13.67 -44.68
CA ARG A 229 41.26 14.45 -43.74
C ARG A 229 41.83 13.58 -42.62
N SER A 230 42.85 14.10 -41.95
CA SER A 230 43.33 13.58 -40.67
C SER A 230 42.24 13.61 -39.60
N SER A 231 42.42 12.84 -38.52
CA SER A 231 41.45 12.68 -37.42
C SER A 231 42.14 12.73 -36.06
N ILE A 232 41.47 13.32 -35.06
CA ILE A 232 41.88 13.21 -33.66
C ILE A 232 40.95 12.22 -32.96
N CYS A 233 41.53 11.24 -32.30
CA CYS A 233 40.80 10.27 -31.50
C CYS A 233 41.07 10.50 -30.01
N ASP A 234 40.04 10.29 -29.21
CA ASP A 234 40.03 10.33 -27.74
C ASP A 234 39.78 8.91 -27.25
N PRO A 235 40.54 8.38 -26.27
CA PRO A 235 40.29 7.04 -25.78
C PRO A 235 39.00 7.00 -24.94
N ALA A 236 38.28 5.87 -24.98
CA ALA A 236 37.03 5.74 -24.23
C ALA A 236 37.25 5.88 -22.71
N ALA A 237 36.27 6.44 -21.99
CA ALA A 237 36.35 6.75 -20.56
C ALA A 237 36.87 5.57 -19.72
N PHE A 238 37.95 5.82 -18.98
CA PHE A 238 38.57 4.87 -18.05
C PHE A 238 38.08 5.14 -16.63
N SER A 239 37.62 4.12 -15.92
CA SER A 239 37.51 4.18 -14.46
C SER A 239 38.89 3.91 -13.88
N SER A 240 39.60 4.96 -13.47
CA SER A 240 40.73 4.83 -12.56
C SER A 240 40.17 4.41 -11.19
N ASN A 241 40.07 3.11 -10.95
CA ASN A 241 40.03 2.59 -9.59
C ASN A 241 41.45 2.69 -9.00
N ASP A 242 41.93 3.92 -8.80
CA ASP A 242 43.00 4.18 -7.85
C ASP A 242 42.35 4.35 -6.48
N SER A 243 42.12 3.21 -5.83
CA SER A 243 41.84 3.12 -4.42
C SER A 243 42.64 1.94 -3.88
N ASN A 244 43.89 2.21 -3.51
CA ASN A 244 44.63 1.50 -2.48
C ASN A 244 45.77 2.38 -1.95
#